data_AF-A0A1J0MZ15-F1
#
_entry.id   AF-A0A1J0MZ15-F1
#
_cell.length_a   1.000
_cell.length_b   1.000
_cell.length_c   1.000
_cell.angle_alpha   90.00
_cell.angle_beta   90.00
_cell.angle_gamma   90.00
#
_symmetry.space_group_name_H-M   'P 1'
#
loop_
_entity.id
_entity.type
_entity.pdbx_description
1 polymer ?
#
loop_
_entity_poly.entity_id
_entity_poly.type
_entity_poly.pdbx_seq_one_letter_code
_entity_poly.pdbx_strand_id
1 'polypeptide(L)'
;MKKTIKWVLVAAVVFILFLAVPSYTWTRQNVKAIETFYNSKLSPIIMIPGSSATENRFDGLVNKLNQNRRGVPHSLLKVKVWNDGHTTYSGKIASKDNEPIIVIGFENNKDGYNNIKKQANMVNKVFFELQNKYNFNNFKGLGHSNGGLIYTAFIENYLNNYDVELKRLMTIGTPYNFTETNIKNKSEMLADFIADRSTIPSTLYMYSVAGTITYDSDELVPDASVNAGKYIYQGQVAHYTETTVTGEDAQHSDLPTNDEIIALIQQKIEDLPNQFHHN
;
A
#
# COMPACT_ATOMS: atom_id res chain seq x y z
N MET A 1 -1.58 -42.97 53.66
CA MET A 1 -0.52 -42.36 52.82
C MET A 1 0.60 -41.82 53.72
N LYS A 2 1.86 -42.22 53.48
CA LYS A 2 3.03 -41.61 54.16
C LYS A 2 3.04 -40.10 53.92
N LYS A 3 3.34 -39.28 54.94
CA LYS A 3 3.36 -37.80 54.88
C LYS A 3 4.12 -37.25 53.66
N THR A 4 5.17 -37.95 53.24
CA THR A 4 5.99 -37.63 52.06
C THR A 4 5.20 -37.69 50.74
N ILE A 5 4.29 -38.64 50.57
CA ILE A 5 3.48 -38.79 49.35
C ILE A 5 2.50 -37.61 49.20
N LYS A 6 1.96 -37.08 50.32
CA LYS A 6 1.09 -35.90 50.29
C LYS A 6 1.85 -34.65 49.82
N TRP A 7 3.08 -34.44 50.30
CA TRP A 7 3.89 -33.29 49.88
C TRP A 7 4.31 -33.35 48.41
N VAL A 8 4.64 -34.55 47.91
CA VAL A 8 4.96 -34.77 46.49
C VAL A 8 3.74 -34.45 45.60
N LEU A 9 2.54 -34.87 45.99
CA LEU A 9 1.32 -34.57 45.25
C LEU A 9 0.99 -33.07 45.25
N VAL A 10 1.16 -32.39 46.38
CA VAL A 10 0.96 -30.93 46.47
C VAL A 10 1.95 -30.19 45.58
N ALA A 11 3.23 -30.58 45.61
CA ALA A 11 4.25 -29.99 44.76
C ALA A 11 3.96 -30.20 43.27
N ALA A 12 3.49 -31.39 42.88
CA ALA A 12 3.10 -31.70 41.50
C ALA A 12 1.93 -30.83 41.02
N VAL A 13 0.90 -30.64 41.84
CA VAL A 13 -0.25 -29.78 41.50
C VAL A 13 0.18 -28.32 41.36
N VAL A 14 1.02 -27.81 42.27
CA VAL A 14 1.56 -26.45 42.19
C VAL A 14 2.40 -26.27 40.92
N PHE A 15 3.21 -27.26 40.56
CA PHE A 15 4.01 -27.22 39.34
C PHE A 15 3.13 -27.24 38.07
N ILE A 16 2.07 -28.04 38.04
CA ILE A 16 1.11 -28.05 36.93
C ILE A 16 0.42 -26.70 36.81
N LEU A 17 -0.04 -26.11 37.92
CA LEU A 17 -0.66 -24.77 37.91
C LEU A 17 0.33 -23.69 37.46
N PHE A 18 1.60 -23.80 37.89
CA PHE A 18 2.67 -22.89 37.48
C PHE A 18 2.93 -22.93 35.97
N LEU A 19 2.76 -24.08 35.31
CA LEU A 19 2.88 -24.19 33.85
C LEU A 19 1.57 -23.84 33.12
N ALA A 20 0.42 -24.24 33.67
CA ALA A 20 -0.88 -24.07 33.04
C ALA A 20 -1.33 -22.60 32.98
N VAL A 21 -1.06 -21.80 34.02
CA VAL A 21 -1.49 -20.40 34.06
C VAL A 21 -0.77 -19.55 32.99
N PRO A 22 0.58 -19.56 32.86
CA PRO A 22 1.28 -18.85 31.79
C PRO A 22 0.94 -19.39 30.40
N SER A 23 0.77 -20.71 30.26
CA SER A 23 0.39 -21.33 29.00
C SER A 23 -1.01 -20.89 28.56
N TYR A 24 -1.97 -20.85 29.50
CA TYR A 24 -3.33 -20.41 29.23
C TYR A 24 -3.40 -18.92 28.86
N THR A 25 -2.70 -18.06 29.60
CA THR A 25 -2.67 -16.61 29.31
C THR A 25 -2.00 -16.32 27.98
N TRP A 26 -0.86 -16.96 27.68
CA TRP A 26 -0.18 -16.86 26.38
C TRP A 26 -1.10 -17.34 25.24
N THR A 27 -1.74 -18.50 25.40
CA THR A 27 -2.66 -19.03 24.38
C THR A 27 -3.84 -18.09 24.13
N ARG A 28 -4.48 -17.56 25.18
CA ARG A 28 -5.59 -16.59 25.01
C ARG A 28 -5.15 -15.31 24.32
N GLN A 29 -3.96 -14.80 24.62
CA GLN A 29 -3.43 -13.59 23.99
C GLN A 29 -3.14 -13.83 22.51
N ASN A 30 -2.53 -14.96 22.15
CA ASN A 30 -2.27 -15.32 20.75
C ASN A 30 -3.58 -15.55 19.98
N VAL A 31 -4.55 -16.28 20.54
CA VAL A 31 -5.85 -16.50 19.90
C VAL A 31 -6.57 -15.18 19.66
N LYS A 32 -6.55 -14.25 20.63
CA LYS A 32 -7.17 -12.93 20.47
C LYS A 32 -6.45 -12.07 19.41
N ALA A 33 -5.11 -12.15 19.32
CA ALA A 33 -4.34 -11.44 18.30
C ALA A 33 -4.66 -11.97 16.89
N ILE A 34 -4.67 -13.30 16.73
CA ILE A 34 -5.10 -14.00 15.52
C ILE A 34 -6.53 -13.60 15.14
N GLU A 35 -7.47 -13.68 16.09
CA GLU A 35 -8.87 -13.31 15.86
C GLU A 35 -9.01 -11.85 15.43
N THR A 36 -8.25 -10.92 16.05
CA THR A 36 -8.28 -9.50 15.69
C THR A 36 -7.74 -9.28 14.27
N PHE A 37 -6.68 -9.99 13.89
CA PHE A 37 -6.08 -9.92 12.56
C PHE A 37 -7.00 -10.51 11.48
N TYR A 38 -7.54 -11.72 11.68
CA TYR A 38 -8.42 -12.37 10.68
C TYR A 38 -9.78 -11.69 10.57
N ASN A 39 -10.32 -11.13 11.67
CA ASN A 39 -11.57 -10.38 11.66
C ASN A 39 -11.38 -8.88 11.40
N SER A 40 -10.17 -8.44 11.04
CA SER A 40 -9.89 -7.03 10.77
C SER A 40 -10.74 -6.54 9.61
N LYS A 41 -11.54 -5.50 9.88
CA LYS A 41 -12.31 -4.79 8.85
C LYS A 41 -11.52 -3.66 8.21
N LEU A 42 -10.32 -3.39 8.72
CA LEU A 42 -9.47 -2.30 8.27
C LEU A 42 -8.85 -2.66 6.92
N SER A 43 -9.04 -1.80 5.93
CA SER A 43 -8.51 -1.91 4.58
C SER A 43 -7.96 -0.55 4.17
N PRO A 44 -6.78 -0.14 4.67
CA PRO A 44 -6.25 1.18 4.41
C PRO A 44 -5.93 1.38 2.92
N ILE A 45 -6.03 2.63 2.47
CA ILE A 45 -5.48 3.07 1.19
C ILE A 45 -4.13 3.70 1.49
N ILE A 46 -3.06 3.00 1.14
CA ILE A 46 -1.69 3.46 1.34
C ILE A 46 -1.27 4.21 0.06
N MET A 47 -0.79 5.45 0.23
CA MET A 47 -0.43 6.33 -0.87
C MET A 47 1.06 6.67 -0.82
N ILE A 48 1.74 6.61 -1.97
CA ILE A 48 3.16 6.93 -2.11
C ILE A 48 3.33 8.00 -3.20
N PRO A 49 3.91 9.17 -2.88
CA PRO A 49 4.06 10.24 -3.84
C PRO A 49 5.33 10.06 -4.71
N GLY A 50 5.46 10.89 -5.75
CA GLY A 50 6.61 10.91 -6.65
C GLY A 50 7.83 11.68 -6.12
N SER A 51 8.80 11.91 -7.01
CA SER A 51 10.00 12.67 -6.70
C SER A 51 9.70 14.13 -6.37
N SER A 52 10.59 14.74 -5.57
CA SER A 52 10.48 16.11 -5.05
C SER A 52 9.19 16.42 -4.28
N ALA A 53 8.35 15.41 -4.05
CA ALA A 53 7.13 15.52 -3.29
C ALA A 53 7.39 15.31 -1.79
N THR A 54 6.51 15.89 -0.98
CA THR A 54 6.41 15.60 0.45
C THR A 54 5.19 14.73 0.70
N GLU A 55 5.02 14.30 1.95
CA GLU A 55 3.83 13.64 2.46
C GLU A 55 2.53 14.46 2.32
N ASN A 56 2.63 15.74 1.92
CA ASN A 56 1.47 16.61 1.70
C ASN A 56 0.95 16.57 0.25
N ARG A 57 1.61 15.84 -0.66
CA ARG A 57 1.22 15.79 -2.09
C ARG A 57 -0.22 15.32 -2.32
N PHE A 58 -0.75 14.48 -1.44
CA PHE A 58 -2.11 13.94 -1.55
C PHE A 58 -3.14 14.69 -0.70
N ASP A 59 -2.80 15.82 -0.07
CA ASP A 59 -3.75 16.55 0.79
C ASP A 59 -4.99 17.01 0.02
N GLY A 60 -4.78 17.58 -1.17
CA GLY A 60 -5.86 17.98 -2.06
C GLY A 60 -6.72 16.79 -2.51
N LEU A 61 -6.07 15.66 -2.84
CA LEU A 61 -6.75 14.42 -3.22
C LEU A 61 -7.65 13.93 -2.08
N VAL A 62 -7.10 13.80 -0.86
CA VAL A 62 -7.84 13.35 0.32
C VAL A 62 -9.01 14.28 0.64
N ASN A 63 -8.80 15.60 0.52
CA ASN A 63 -9.87 16.58 0.71
C ASN A 63 -11.00 16.38 -0.30
N LYS A 64 -10.69 16.17 -1.59
CA LYS A 64 -11.68 15.91 -2.63
C LYS A 64 -12.45 14.59 -2.40
N LEU A 65 -11.76 13.51 -2.03
CA LEU A 65 -12.42 12.23 -1.70
C LEU A 65 -13.42 12.37 -0.54
N ASN A 66 -13.09 13.20 0.46
CA ASN A 66 -13.95 13.42 1.61
C ASN A 66 -15.06 14.46 1.39
N GLN A 67 -14.94 15.37 0.42
CA GLN A 67 -15.80 16.55 0.27
C GLN A 67 -17.29 16.20 0.17
N ASN A 68 -17.64 15.13 -0.56
CA ASN A 68 -19.05 14.72 -0.80
C ASN A 68 -19.37 13.33 -0.23
N ARG A 69 -18.51 12.80 0.66
CA ARG A 69 -18.72 11.47 1.23
C ARG A 69 -19.88 11.49 2.22
N ARG A 70 -20.87 10.63 1.99
CA ARG A 70 -22.04 10.45 2.89
C ARG A 70 -21.77 9.55 4.11
N GLY A 71 -20.69 8.77 4.07
CA GLY A 71 -20.28 7.81 5.11
C GLY A 71 -19.22 8.36 6.07
N VAL A 72 -18.51 7.46 6.74
CA VAL A 72 -17.36 7.83 7.59
C VAL A 72 -16.26 8.43 6.69
N PRO A 73 -15.78 9.65 6.95
CA PRO A 73 -14.69 10.23 6.18
C PRO A 73 -13.41 9.42 6.38
N HIS A 74 -12.59 9.34 5.33
CA HIS A 74 -11.25 8.78 5.43
C HIS A 74 -10.41 9.67 6.35
N SER A 75 -9.98 9.08 7.45
CA SER A 75 -8.97 9.64 8.30
C SER A 75 -7.61 9.59 7.60
N LEU A 76 -6.77 10.58 7.88
CA LEU A 76 -5.47 10.75 7.23
C LEU A 76 -4.35 10.58 8.25
N LEU A 77 -3.47 9.62 7.99
CA LEU A 77 -2.20 9.45 8.68
C LEU A 77 -1.06 9.68 7.67
N LYS A 78 -0.15 10.59 7.99
CA LYS A 78 1.06 10.83 7.19
C LYS A 78 2.26 10.29 7.93
N VAL A 79 3.09 9.56 7.21
CA VAL A 79 4.36 9.02 7.68
C VAL A 79 5.46 9.62 6.81
N LYS A 80 6.43 10.28 7.44
CA LYS A 80 7.64 10.76 6.77
C LYS A 80 8.83 9.92 7.21
N VAL A 81 9.54 9.35 6.25
CA VAL A 81 10.78 8.60 6.49
C VAL A 81 11.97 9.51 6.25
N TRP A 82 12.83 9.63 7.25
CA TRP A 82 14.03 10.46 7.22
C TRP A 82 15.24 9.64 6.73
N ASN A 83 16.29 10.32 6.25
CA ASN A 83 17.46 9.69 5.63
C ASN A 83 18.28 8.83 6.60
N ASP A 84 18.23 9.13 7.90
CA ASP A 84 18.83 8.34 8.97
C ASP A 84 17.98 7.10 9.35
N GLY A 85 16.79 6.95 8.75
CA GLY A 85 15.88 5.83 8.93
C GLY A 85 14.82 6.01 9.99
N HIS A 86 14.77 7.13 10.73
CA HIS A 86 13.66 7.38 11.65
C HIS A 86 12.38 7.80 10.92
N THR A 87 11.24 7.68 11.59
CA THR A 87 9.92 8.02 11.04
C THR A 87 9.21 9.05 11.89
N THR A 88 8.56 10.03 11.27
CA THR A 88 7.66 10.98 11.96
C THR A 88 6.24 10.82 11.45
N TYR A 89 5.30 10.90 12.37
CA TYR A 89 3.88 10.68 12.12
C TYR A 89 3.08 11.96 12.35
N SER A 90 2.14 12.28 11.46
CA SER A 90 1.16 13.35 11.67
C SER A 90 -0.23 12.90 11.23
N GLY A 91 -1.27 13.44 11.88
CA GLY A 91 -2.64 12.93 11.72
C GLY A 91 -2.91 11.68 12.56
N LYS A 92 -4.02 11.00 12.29
CA LYS A 92 -4.45 9.81 13.05
C LYS A 92 -5.48 9.00 12.28
N ILE A 93 -5.53 7.70 12.54
CA ILE A 93 -6.60 6.81 12.09
C ILE A 93 -7.77 6.89 13.08
N ALA A 94 -8.97 7.18 12.59
CA ALA A 94 -10.17 7.25 13.43
C ALA A 94 -10.69 5.83 13.74
N SER A 95 -11.17 5.60 14.96
CA SER A 95 -11.58 4.25 15.41
C SER A 95 -12.76 3.63 14.66
N LYS A 96 -13.57 4.44 13.97
CA LYS A 96 -14.73 4.00 13.18
C LYS A 96 -14.46 3.99 11.68
N ASP A 97 -13.26 4.39 11.27
CA ASP A 97 -12.86 4.43 9.87
C ASP A 97 -12.18 3.11 9.51
N ASN A 98 -12.84 2.34 8.66
CA ASN A 98 -12.34 1.05 8.18
C ASN A 98 -11.50 1.19 6.90
N GLU A 99 -11.44 2.38 6.29
CA GLU A 99 -10.70 2.63 5.06
C GLU A 99 -9.88 3.93 5.20
N PRO A 100 -8.96 4.01 6.19
CA PRO A 100 -8.16 5.22 6.36
C PRO A 100 -7.16 5.38 5.22
N ILE A 101 -6.80 6.62 4.93
CA ILE A 101 -5.71 6.95 4.02
C ILE A 101 -4.41 7.10 4.81
N ILE A 102 -3.38 6.40 4.37
CA ILE A 102 -2.03 6.49 4.93
C ILE A 102 -1.08 6.97 3.84
N VAL A 103 -0.46 8.14 4.00
CA VAL A 103 0.54 8.64 3.06
C VAL A 103 1.94 8.35 3.58
N ILE A 104 2.79 7.70 2.78
CA ILE A 104 4.20 7.45 3.09
C ILE A 104 5.06 8.35 2.20
N GLY A 105 5.65 9.39 2.77
CA GLY A 105 6.60 10.29 2.12
C GLY A 105 8.04 10.05 2.59
N PHE A 106 9.01 10.57 1.83
CA PHE A 106 10.43 10.38 2.10
C PHE A 106 11.17 11.71 2.11
N GLU A 107 12.17 11.85 2.99
CA GLU A 107 13.18 12.89 2.85
C GLU A 107 14.06 12.66 1.62
N ASN A 108 14.44 11.40 1.35
CA ASN A 108 15.00 11.02 0.05
C ASN A 108 13.89 10.86 -0.98
N ASN A 109 13.49 11.95 -1.62
CA ASN A 109 12.49 11.98 -2.70
C ASN A 109 13.15 12.18 -4.08
N LYS A 110 14.36 11.64 -4.28
CA LYS A 110 15.10 11.77 -5.55
C LYS A 110 14.71 10.69 -6.56
N ASP A 111 14.85 11.04 -7.84
CA ASP A 111 14.70 10.12 -8.97
C ASP A 111 15.82 9.06 -9.04
N GLY A 112 15.60 8.08 -9.91
CA GLY A 112 16.60 7.10 -10.32
C GLY A 112 16.48 5.78 -9.60
N TYR A 113 16.79 4.70 -10.31
CA TYR A 113 16.49 3.33 -9.87
C TYR A 113 17.11 2.97 -8.51
N ASN A 114 18.34 3.42 -8.24
CA ASN A 114 18.99 3.23 -6.94
C ASN A 114 18.22 3.89 -5.78
N ASN A 115 17.56 5.04 -6.02
CA ASN A 115 16.71 5.67 -5.01
C ASN A 115 15.38 4.92 -4.86
N ILE A 116 14.78 4.44 -5.96
CA ILE A 116 13.58 3.59 -5.93
C ILE A 116 13.81 2.35 -5.04
N LYS A 117 14.93 1.63 -5.21
CA LYS A 117 15.28 0.47 -4.38
C LYS A 117 15.37 0.83 -2.88
N LYS A 118 15.99 1.98 -2.55
CA LYS A 118 16.11 2.45 -1.17
C LYS A 118 14.74 2.85 -0.59
N GLN A 119 13.92 3.55 -1.35
CA GLN A 119 12.58 3.97 -0.96
C GLN A 119 11.68 2.75 -0.75
N ALA A 120 11.76 1.71 -1.60
CA ALA A 120 11.02 0.46 -1.39
C ALA A 120 11.43 -0.24 -0.08
N ASN A 121 12.72 -0.24 0.27
CA ASN A 121 13.18 -0.74 1.56
C ASN A 121 12.65 0.10 2.74
N MET A 122 12.55 1.42 2.57
CA MET A 122 11.94 2.31 3.56
C MET A 122 10.44 2.03 3.73
N VAL A 123 9.72 1.82 2.62
CA VAL A 123 8.31 1.39 2.64
C VAL A 123 8.16 0.08 3.40
N ASN A 124 9.05 -0.90 3.17
CA ASN A 124 9.03 -2.17 3.90
C ASN A 124 9.07 -1.96 5.42
N LYS A 125 9.97 -1.10 5.93
CA LYS A 125 10.06 -0.81 7.37
C LYS A 125 8.79 -0.15 7.91
N VAL A 126 8.29 0.86 7.20
CA VAL A 126 7.05 1.56 7.58
C VAL A 126 5.85 0.62 7.54
N PHE A 127 5.76 -0.22 6.51
CA PHE A 127 4.68 -1.19 6.34
C PHE A 127 4.64 -2.18 7.50
N PHE A 128 5.81 -2.70 7.93
CA PHE A 128 5.91 -3.52 9.14
C PHE A 128 5.40 -2.81 10.40
N GLU A 129 5.79 -1.55 10.62
CA GLU A 129 5.31 -0.76 11.77
C GLU A 129 3.78 -0.56 11.72
N LEU A 130 3.24 -0.21 10.56
CA LEU A 130 1.81 0.03 10.36
C LEU A 130 1.00 -1.26 10.52
N GLN A 131 1.43 -2.36 9.91
CA GLN A 131 0.72 -3.63 9.97
C GLN A 131 0.68 -4.15 11.41
N ASN A 132 1.79 -4.10 12.15
CA ASN A 132 1.81 -4.52 13.56
C ASN A 132 0.95 -3.63 14.46
N LYS A 133 0.87 -2.32 14.16
CA LYS A 133 0.10 -1.38 14.97
C LYS A 133 -1.39 -1.48 14.72
N TYR A 134 -1.80 -1.67 13.46
CA TYR A 134 -3.20 -1.58 13.04
C TYR A 134 -3.83 -2.92 12.66
N ASN A 135 -3.04 -3.99 12.56
CA ASN A 135 -3.46 -5.37 12.29
C ASN A 135 -4.38 -5.50 11.06
N PHE A 136 -4.13 -4.73 10.00
CA PHE A 136 -4.83 -4.94 8.74
C PHE A 136 -4.24 -6.17 8.02
N ASN A 137 -5.12 -6.99 7.48
CA ASN A 137 -4.77 -8.20 6.72
C ASN A 137 -4.96 -8.00 5.20
N ASN A 138 -5.37 -6.80 4.78
CA ASN A 138 -5.49 -6.40 3.39
C ASN A 138 -5.32 -4.88 3.26
N PHE A 139 -4.98 -4.39 2.08
CA PHE A 139 -4.88 -2.96 1.79
C PHE A 139 -5.08 -2.65 0.30
N LYS A 140 -5.24 -1.37 -0.04
CA LYS A 140 -5.14 -0.85 -1.41
C LYS A 140 -3.94 0.08 -1.52
N GLY A 141 -3.29 0.10 -2.68
CA GLY A 141 -2.15 0.96 -2.97
C GLY A 141 -2.48 2.04 -3.99
N LEU A 142 -1.90 3.22 -3.80
CA LEU A 142 -1.91 4.30 -4.80
C LEU A 142 -0.51 4.91 -4.93
N GLY A 143 0.09 4.81 -6.10
CA GLY A 143 1.40 5.39 -6.40
C GLY A 143 1.28 6.51 -7.41
N HIS A 144 1.77 7.71 -7.09
CA HIS A 144 1.89 8.79 -8.07
C HIS A 144 3.32 8.89 -8.57
N SER A 145 3.51 8.96 -9.89
CA SER A 145 4.83 9.07 -10.52
C SER A 145 5.76 7.95 -10.02
N ASN A 146 6.94 8.28 -9.49
CA ASN A 146 7.86 7.32 -8.88
C ASN A 146 7.27 6.51 -7.72
N GLY A 147 6.21 7.00 -7.06
CA GLY A 147 5.47 6.22 -6.07
C GLY A 147 4.96 4.89 -6.62
N GLY A 148 4.60 4.83 -7.90
CA GLY A 148 4.24 3.57 -8.55
C GLY A 148 5.42 2.63 -8.74
N LEU A 149 6.61 3.15 -9.08
CA LEU A 149 7.84 2.36 -9.19
C LEU A 149 8.28 1.81 -7.83
N ILE A 150 8.16 2.64 -6.78
CA ILE A 150 8.42 2.23 -5.40
C ILE A 150 7.46 1.11 -5.00
N TYR A 151 6.18 1.20 -5.40
CA TYR A 151 5.22 0.12 -5.20
C TYR A 151 5.62 -1.17 -5.90
N THR A 152 5.98 -1.12 -7.20
CA THR A 152 6.44 -2.30 -7.94
C THR A 152 7.62 -2.96 -7.25
N ALA A 153 8.65 -2.18 -6.92
CA ALA A 153 9.82 -2.67 -6.19
C ALA A 153 9.45 -3.25 -4.82
N PHE A 154 8.55 -2.62 -4.07
CA PHE A 154 8.09 -3.13 -2.77
C PHE A 154 7.35 -4.47 -2.89
N ILE A 155 6.45 -4.58 -3.88
CA ILE A 155 5.67 -5.78 -4.13
C ILE A 155 6.60 -6.95 -4.45
N GLU A 156 7.51 -6.75 -5.39
CA GLU A 156 8.38 -7.83 -5.88
C GLU A 156 9.40 -8.30 -4.83
N ASN A 157 9.89 -7.39 -3.99
CA ASN A 157 11.00 -7.69 -3.08
C ASN A 157 10.56 -7.97 -1.63
N TYR A 158 9.40 -7.46 -1.19
CA TYR A 158 9.07 -7.42 0.23
C TYR A 158 7.66 -7.89 0.59
N LEU A 159 6.66 -7.71 -0.28
CA LEU A 159 5.26 -7.99 0.08
C LEU A 159 5.03 -9.46 0.49
N ASN A 160 5.72 -10.41 -0.13
CA ASN A 160 5.61 -11.85 0.19
C ASN A 160 6.09 -12.23 1.60
N ASN A 161 6.73 -11.30 2.34
CA ASN A 161 7.09 -11.51 3.75
C ASN A 161 5.93 -11.24 4.71
N TYR A 162 4.79 -10.77 4.22
CA TYR A 162 3.64 -10.39 5.02
C TYR A 162 2.45 -11.29 4.72
N ASP A 163 1.75 -11.73 5.76
CA ASP A 163 0.40 -12.27 5.60
C ASP A 163 -0.54 -11.08 5.39
N VAL A 164 -0.65 -10.59 4.15
CA VAL A 164 -1.49 -9.45 3.81
C VAL A 164 -1.87 -9.48 2.33
N GLU A 165 -3.11 -9.15 2.02
CA GLU A 165 -3.59 -9.06 0.64
C GLU A 165 -3.48 -7.63 0.11
N LEU A 166 -2.68 -7.41 -0.94
CA LEU A 166 -2.81 -6.21 -1.78
C LEU A 166 -3.98 -6.42 -2.74
N LYS A 167 -5.13 -5.81 -2.44
CA LYS A 167 -6.36 -6.01 -3.22
C LYS A 167 -6.33 -5.29 -4.56
N ARG A 168 -5.94 -4.01 -4.52
CA ARG A 168 -5.99 -3.10 -5.66
C ARG A 168 -4.79 -2.17 -5.64
N LEU A 169 -4.23 -1.90 -6.80
CA LEU A 169 -3.16 -0.93 -6.99
C LEU A 169 -3.56 0.02 -8.11
N MET A 170 -3.48 1.33 -7.85
CA MET A 170 -3.54 2.35 -8.90
C MET A 170 -2.21 3.08 -8.98
N THR A 171 -1.66 3.19 -10.18
CA THR A 171 -0.48 4.01 -10.45
C THR A 171 -0.85 5.13 -11.40
N ILE A 172 -0.40 6.35 -11.12
CA ILE A 172 -0.79 7.56 -11.84
C ILE A 172 0.47 8.22 -12.39
N GLY A 173 0.61 8.28 -13.71
CA GLY A 173 1.76 8.88 -14.40
C GLY A 173 3.10 8.21 -14.07
N THR A 174 3.09 6.90 -13.81
CA THR A 174 4.29 6.18 -13.34
C THR A 174 5.25 5.84 -14.50
N PRO A 175 6.50 6.32 -14.47
CA PRO A 175 7.44 6.18 -15.59
C PRO A 175 8.17 4.83 -15.57
N TYR A 176 7.49 3.73 -15.92
CA TYR A 176 8.07 2.37 -15.87
C TYR A 176 9.31 2.18 -16.74
N ASN A 177 9.48 3.01 -17.79
CA ASN A 177 10.70 3.04 -18.61
C ASN A 177 11.46 4.37 -18.51
N PHE A 178 11.30 5.11 -17.41
CA PHE A 178 11.83 6.47 -17.25
C PHE A 178 11.41 7.39 -18.40
N THR A 179 12.38 8.02 -19.09
CA THR A 179 12.15 8.94 -20.20
C THR A 179 12.27 8.27 -21.57
N GLU A 180 12.48 6.94 -21.62
CA GLU A 180 12.59 6.20 -22.87
C GLU A 180 11.21 6.06 -23.53
N THR A 181 11.14 6.48 -24.80
CA THR A 181 9.91 6.50 -25.61
C THR A 181 9.77 5.26 -26.48
N ASN A 182 10.88 4.59 -26.77
CA ASN A 182 10.91 3.37 -27.56
C ASN A 182 10.86 2.15 -26.66
N ILE A 183 9.72 1.46 -26.65
CA ILE A 183 9.50 0.27 -25.83
C ILE A 183 10.46 -0.91 -26.12
N LYS A 184 11.15 -0.89 -27.27
CA LYS A 184 12.18 -1.89 -27.58
C LYS A 184 13.42 -1.69 -26.72
N ASN A 185 13.73 -0.45 -26.35
CA ASN A 185 14.80 -0.10 -25.44
C ASN A 185 14.26 -0.19 -24.01
N LYS A 186 14.72 -1.18 -23.25
CA LYS A 186 14.32 -1.33 -21.85
C LYS A 186 15.41 -0.71 -20.99
N SER A 187 15.02 0.20 -20.10
CA SER A 187 15.87 0.58 -18.98
C SER A 187 16.18 -0.65 -18.11
N GLU A 188 17.28 -0.59 -17.36
CA GLU A 188 17.64 -1.62 -16.38
C GLU A 188 16.47 -1.89 -15.41
N MET A 189 15.83 -0.83 -14.93
CA MET A 189 14.67 -0.93 -14.04
C MET A 189 13.50 -1.69 -14.67
N LEU A 190 13.11 -1.36 -15.91
CA LEU A 190 12.02 -2.07 -16.59
C LEU A 190 12.37 -3.54 -16.82
N ALA A 191 13.62 -3.82 -17.19
CA ALA A 191 14.09 -5.18 -17.41
C ALA A 191 14.01 -6.02 -16.12
N ASP A 192 14.47 -5.47 -15.00
CA ASP A 192 14.39 -6.10 -13.69
C ASP A 192 12.94 -6.37 -13.26
N PHE A 193 12.05 -5.38 -13.34
CA PHE A 193 10.62 -5.56 -13.01
C PHE A 193 9.95 -6.62 -13.88
N ILE A 194 10.29 -6.69 -15.18
CA ILE A 194 9.76 -7.75 -16.06
C ILE A 194 10.29 -9.13 -15.64
N ALA A 195 11.55 -9.22 -15.21
CA ALA A 195 12.15 -10.48 -14.78
C ALA A 195 11.53 -10.99 -13.47
N ASP A 196 11.23 -10.10 -12.53
CA ASP A 196 10.75 -10.44 -11.19
C ASP A 196 9.22 -10.49 -11.08
N ARG A 197 8.49 -10.11 -12.14
CA ARG A 197 7.02 -9.99 -12.16
C ARG A 197 6.25 -11.18 -11.60
N SER A 198 6.81 -12.39 -11.67
CA SER A 198 6.18 -13.61 -11.13
C SER A 198 5.87 -13.55 -9.63
N THR A 199 6.55 -12.66 -8.91
CA THR A 199 6.33 -12.40 -7.47
C THR A 199 5.10 -11.55 -7.19
N ILE A 200 4.55 -10.86 -8.19
CA ILE A 200 3.37 -9.99 -8.05
C ILE A 200 2.13 -10.88 -7.85
N PRO A 201 1.27 -10.58 -6.85
CA PRO A 201 0.08 -11.39 -6.57
C PRO A 201 -0.84 -11.52 -7.78
N SER A 202 -1.17 -12.77 -8.16
CA SER A 202 -2.08 -13.05 -9.27
C SER A 202 -3.54 -12.67 -8.97
N THR A 203 -3.88 -12.35 -7.72
CA THR A 203 -5.19 -11.85 -7.29
C THR A 203 -5.35 -10.33 -7.45
N LEU A 204 -4.27 -9.61 -7.76
CA LEU A 204 -4.25 -8.14 -7.81
C LEU A 204 -5.15 -7.57 -8.92
N TYR A 205 -5.86 -6.50 -8.59
CA TYR A 205 -6.50 -5.60 -9.57
C TYR A 205 -5.59 -4.39 -9.78
N MET A 206 -5.00 -4.28 -10.97
CA MET A 206 -4.05 -3.23 -11.30
C MET A 206 -4.66 -2.22 -12.28
N TYR A 207 -4.60 -0.94 -11.91
CA TYR A 207 -5.06 0.20 -12.71
C TYR A 207 -3.87 1.12 -13.00
N SER A 208 -3.48 1.23 -14.26
CA SER A 208 -2.44 2.15 -14.72
C SER A 208 -3.10 3.37 -15.36
N VAL A 209 -2.93 4.54 -14.77
CA VAL A 209 -3.48 5.80 -15.27
C VAL A 209 -2.36 6.63 -15.89
N ALA A 210 -2.44 6.91 -17.18
CA ALA A 210 -1.59 7.85 -17.88
C ALA A 210 -2.25 9.23 -17.92
N GLY A 211 -1.47 10.28 -17.69
CA GLY A 211 -1.87 11.66 -17.97
C GLY A 211 -1.33 12.08 -19.33
N THR A 212 -2.11 12.80 -20.12
CA THR A 212 -1.66 13.36 -21.40
C THR A 212 -2.19 14.79 -21.55
N ILE A 213 -1.29 15.78 -21.46
CA ILE A 213 -1.59 17.17 -21.86
C ILE A 213 -1.27 17.36 -23.34
N THR A 214 -0.15 16.80 -23.81
CA THR A 214 0.16 16.64 -25.24
C THR A 214 -0.37 15.29 -25.72
N TYR A 215 -0.29 15.02 -27.03
CA TYR A 215 -0.69 13.73 -27.60
C TYR A 215 0.05 12.51 -27.00
N ASP A 216 1.16 12.72 -26.27
CA ASP A 216 2.12 11.66 -25.90
C ASP A 216 2.84 11.85 -24.54
N SER A 217 2.52 12.87 -23.74
CA SER A 217 3.23 13.19 -22.49
C SER A 217 2.40 14.02 -21.50
N ASP A 218 2.71 13.89 -20.22
CA ASP A 218 2.23 14.76 -19.13
C ASP A 218 3.19 15.95 -18.82
N GLU A 219 4.06 16.28 -19.78
CA GLU A 219 5.17 17.23 -19.73
C GLU A 219 6.46 16.73 -19.05
N LEU A 220 6.41 15.61 -18.32
CA LEU A 220 7.59 15.02 -17.68
C LEU A 220 7.82 13.56 -18.05
N VAL A 221 6.74 12.80 -18.19
CA VAL A 221 6.76 11.37 -18.45
C VAL A 221 6.09 11.07 -19.79
N PRO A 222 6.81 10.40 -20.72
CA PRO A 222 6.19 9.93 -21.95
C PRO A 222 5.11 8.87 -21.67
N ASP A 223 3.99 8.93 -22.36
CA ASP A 223 2.91 7.93 -22.29
C ASP A 223 3.44 6.52 -22.60
N ALA A 224 4.40 6.40 -23.53
CA ALA A 224 5.07 5.14 -23.84
C ALA A 224 5.79 4.52 -22.63
N SER A 225 6.30 5.34 -21.71
CA SER A 225 6.94 4.90 -20.47
C SER A 225 5.91 4.41 -19.46
N VAL A 226 4.75 5.06 -19.35
CA VAL A 226 3.63 4.59 -18.53
C VAL A 226 3.09 3.26 -19.08
N ASN A 227 2.91 3.18 -20.39
CA ASN A 227 2.41 2.00 -21.10
C ASN A 227 3.36 0.80 -21.04
N ALA A 228 4.63 1.01 -20.64
CA ALA A 228 5.55 -0.08 -20.36
C ALA A 228 5.12 -0.93 -19.15
N GLY A 229 4.24 -0.41 -18.28
CA GLY A 229 3.68 -1.15 -17.15
C GLY A 229 2.97 -2.45 -17.56
N LYS A 230 2.38 -2.53 -18.77
CA LYS A 230 1.71 -3.75 -19.24
C LYS A 230 2.65 -4.95 -19.32
N TYR A 231 3.95 -4.75 -19.59
CA TYR A 231 4.92 -5.85 -19.63
C TYR A 231 5.22 -6.45 -18.24
N ILE A 232 4.96 -5.67 -17.18
CA ILE A 232 5.10 -6.09 -15.79
C ILE A 232 3.81 -6.75 -15.30
N TYR A 233 2.65 -6.18 -15.60
CA TYR A 233 1.38 -6.59 -14.97
C TYR A 233 0.48 -7.45 -15.86
N GLN A 234 0.37 -7.19 -17.17
CA GLN A 234 -0.61 -7.86 -18.03
C GLN A 234 -0.31 -9.36 -18.16
N GLY A 235 -1.28 -10.21 -17.81
CA GLY A 235 -1.12 -11.66 -17.78
C GLY A 235 -0.44 -12.21 -16.52
N GLN A 236 -0.03 -11.34 -15.58
CA GLN A 236 0.45 -11.74 -14.25
C GLN A 236 -0.64 -11.53 -13.18
N VAL A 237 -1.33 -10.39 -13.23
CA VAL A 237 -2.38 -10.02 -12.27
C VAL A 237 -3.77 -10.46 -12.75
N ALA A 238 -4.76 -10.51 -11.85
CA ALA A 238 -6.13 -10.91 -12.17
C ALA A 238 -6.75 -9.97 -13.21
N HIS A 239 -6.54 -8.66 -13.03
CA HIS A 239 -7.03 -7.63 -13.93
C HIS A 239 -6.00 -6.53 -14.11
N TYR A 240 -5.73 -6.18 -15.37
CA TYR A 240 -4.92 -5.03 -15.74
C TYR A 240 -5.78 -4.10 -16.59
N THR A 241 -5.94 -2.85 -16.14
CA THR A 241 -6.65 -1.80 -16.88
C THR A 241 -5.71 -0.62 -17.04
N GLU A 242 -5.54 -0.16 -18.28
CA GLU A 242 -4.85 1.09 -18.60
C GLU A 242 -5.91 2.15 -18.93
N THR A 243 -5.74 3.36 -18.43
CA THR A 243 -6.67 4.47 -18.67
C THR A 243 -5.88 5.74 -18.92
N THR A 244 -6.21 6.46 -19.99
CA THR A 244 -5.61 7.74 -20.31
C THR A 244 -6.58 8.85 -19.91
N VAL A 245 -6.09 9.82 -19.14
CA VAL A 245 -6.81 11.03 -18.75
C VAL A 245 -6.19 12.22 -19.50
N THR A 246 -7.02 12.91 -20.29
CA THR A 246 -6.61 14.03 -21.15
C THR A 246 -7.18 15.35 -20.64
N GLY A 247 -6.40 16.44 -20.67
CA GLY A 247 -6.90 17.78 -20.35
C GLY A 247 -5.82 18.73 -19.86
N GLU A 248 -6.15 20.01 -19.69
CA GLU A 248 -5.22 21.02 -19.13
C GLU A 248 -4.79 20.66 -17.69
N ASP A 249 -5.67 20.01 -16.92
CA ASP A 249 -5.40 19.49 -15.57
C ASP A 249 -4.73 18.10 -15.56
N ALA A 250 -4.17 17.66 -16.68
CA ALA A 250 -3.41 16.40 -16.79
C ALA A 250 -1.89 16.60 -16.57
N GLN A 251 -1.48 17.77 -16.04
CA GLN A 251 -0.08 18.04 -15.71
C GLN A 251 0.43 17.07 -14.67
N HIS A 252 1.66 16.57 -14.86
CA HIS A 252 2.26 15.54 -14.01
C HIS A 252 2.11 15.79 -12.51
N SER A 253 2.25 17.04 -12.04
CA SER A 253 2.11 17.40 -10.63
C SER A 253 0.66 17.44 -10.13
N ASP A 254 -0.30 17.65 -11.02
CA ASP A 254 -1.69 17.99 -10.71
C ASP A 254 -2.63 16.81 -10.90
N LEU A 255 -2.16 15.75 -11.59
CA LEU A 255 -2.86 14.47 -11.77
C LEU A 255 -3.50 13.94 -10.48
N PRO A 256 -2.86 13.94 -9.29
CA PRO A 256 -3.49 13.44 -8.07
C PRO A 256 -4.77 14.20 -7.67
N THR A 257 -4.91 15.45 -8.12
CA THR A 257 -6.07 16.31 -7.82
C THR A 257 -7.02 16.49 -9.00
N ASN A 258 -6.78 15.84 -10.14
CA ASN A 258 -7.67 15.87 -11.30
C ASN A 258 -9.01 15.17 -10.98
N ASP A 259 -10.14 15.79 -11.30
CA ASP A 259 -11.47 15.28 -10.91
C ASP A 259 -11.81 13.93 -11.56
N GLU A 260 -11.32 13.64 -12.77
CA GLU A 260 -11.50 12.33 -13.40
C GLU A 260 -10.71 11.24 -12.66
N ILE A 261 -9.50 11.57 -12.22
CA ILE A 261 -8.67 10.66 -11.40
C ILE A 261 -9.32 10.44 -10.04
N ILE A 262 -9.88 11.48 -9.41
CA ILE A 262 -10.66 11.33 -8.17
C ILE A 262 -11.84 10.36 -8.38
N ALA A 263 -12.59 10.51 -9.47
CA ALA A 263 -13.70 9.62 -9.79
C ALA A 263 -13.24 8.17 -10.03
N LEU A 264 -12.10 7.97 -10.71
CA LEU A 264 -11.49 6.65 -10.89
C LEU A 264 -11.10 6.02 -9.55
N ILE A 265 -10.49 6.79 -8.63
CA ILE A 265 -10.14 6.30 -7.29
C ILE A 265 -11.39 5.86 -6.53
N GLN A 266 -12.45 6.67 -6.52
CA GLN A 266 -13.71 6.33 -5.87
C GLN A 266 -14.36 5.08 -6.45
N GLN A 267 -14.25 4.88 -7.77
CA GLN A 267 -14.89 3.73 -8.44
C GLN A 267 -14.06 2.45 -8.34
N LYS A 268 -12.73 2.56 -8.41
CA LYS A 268 -11.82 1.43 -8.63
C LYS A 268 -10.96 1.08 -7.43
N ILE A 269 -10.72 2.02 -6.52
CA ILE A 269 -9.84 1.82 -5.37
C ILE A 269 -10.62 1.71 -4.06
N GLU A 270 -11.54 2.64 -3.81
CA GLU A 270 -12.37 2.62 -2.60
C GLU A 270 -13.30 1.41 -2.56
N ASP A 271 -13.65 0.97 -1.37
CA ASP A 271 -14.72 0.00 -1.20
C ASP A 271 -16.04 0.69 -1.57
N LEU A 272 -16.77 0.09 -2.51
CA LEU A 272 -18.08 0.60 -2.91
C LEU A 272 -18.94 0.70 -1.66
N PRO A 273 -19.59 1.85 -1.40
CA PRO A 273 -20.53 1.94 -0.28
C PRO A 273 -21.57 0.85 -0.50
N ASN A 274 -21.70 -0.06 0.48
CA ASN A 274 -22.62 -1.20 0.45
C ASN A 274 -23.86 -0.85 -0.35
N GLN A 275 -23.95 -1.34 -1.60
CA GLN A 275 -25.24 -1.46 -2.24
C GLN A 275 -25.97 -2.43 -1.33
N PHE A 276 -26.98 -1.92 -0.63
CA PHE A 276 -27.85 -2.72 0.22
C PHE A 276 -28.14 -4.03 -0.50
N HIS A 277 -27.67 -5.14 0.07
CA HIS A 277 -28.14 -6.46 -0.32
C HIS A 277 -29.62 -6.50 0.05
N HIS A 278 -30.50 -6.14 -0.88
CA HIS A 278 -31.88 -6.59 -0.88
C HIS A 278 -31.84 -8.04 -1.33
N ASN A 279 -31.88 -8.95 -0.36
CA ASN A 279 -32.44 -10.28 -0.48
C ASN A 279 -33.27 -10.54 0.79
#